data_AF-A0A644ZE86-F1
#
_entry.id   AF-A0A644ZE86-F1
#
_cell.length_a   1.000
_cell.length_b   1.000
_cell.length_c   1.000
_cell.angle_alpha   90.00
_cell.angle_beta   90.00
_cell.angle_gamma   90.00
#
_symmetry.space_group_name_H-M   'P 1'
#
loop_
_entity.id
_entity.type
_entity.pdbx_description
1 polymer ?
#
loop_
_entity_poly.entity_id
_entity_poly.type
_entity_poly.pdbx_seq_one_letter_code
_entity_poly.pdbx_strand_id
1 'polypeptide(L)'
;MEQNEVTRCFLCGSVSSHVHAFARLSDKEAFLGVTTRSVCDNCLDRYIDRVKDGKKDRFTFLWPLIVLSFIGLLMHFTAEKAGYRTLGVLIVLLGIIIAGIAIYQQRKECTDARAASVEENRKKFSPIMCRENANKAGTQNKLVEMKLEYALDEYTIERIGKEAGVSLQTATLMKAIVLKAVVDTIGKQASN
;
A
#
# COMPACT_ATOMS: atom_id res chain seq x y z
N MET A 1 -34.86 -5.15 -12.55
CA MET A 1 -34.18 -3.89 -12.91
C MET A 1 -32.70 -4.09 -12.63
N GLU A 2 -31.91 -4.31 -13.68
CA GLU A 2 -30.44 -4.41 -13.59
C GLU A 2 -29.89 -3.07 -13.11
N GLN A 3 -29.49 -3.00 -11.85
CA GLN A 3 -28.52 -1.99 -11.46
C GLN A 3 -27.24 -2.37 -12.18
N ASN A 4 -26.88 -1.64 -13.24
CA ASN A 4 -25.48 -1.54 -13.63
C ASN A 4 -24.73 -1.16 -12.35
N GLU A 5 -23.98 -2.11 -11.77
CA GLU A 5 -23.14 -1.90 -10.59
C GLU A 5 -21.99 -0.98 -10.99
N VAL A 6 -22.30 0.28 -11.28
CA VAL A 6 -21.32 1.31 -11.57
C VAL A 6 -20.57 1.55 -10.28
N THR A 7 -19.42 0.89 -10.15
CA THR A 7 -18.57 1.01 -8.97
C THR A 7 -18.07 2.46 -8.91
N ARG A 8 -18.35 3.16 -7.81
CA ARG A 8 -18.02 4.58 -7.66
C ARG A 8 -16.65 4.76 -7.02
N CYS A 9 -15.91 5.77 -7.46
CA CYS A 9 -14.64 6.17 -6.87
C CYS A 9 -14.88 6.67 -5.45
N PHE A 10 -14.12 6.15 -4.49
CA PHE A 10 -14.25 6.57 -3.08
C PHE A 10 -13.92 8.05 -2.86
N LEU A 11 -13.02 8.63 -3.67
CA LEU A 11 -12.54 10.00 -3.46
C LEU A 11 -13.51 11.06 -3.98
N CYS A 12 -14.12 10.84 -5.14
CA CYS A 12 -14.94 11.85 -5.81
C CYS A 12 -16.36 11.38 -6.16
N GLY A 13 -16.70 10.11 -5.92
CA GLY A 13 -18.01 9.53 -6.23
C GLY A 13 -18.28 9.28 -7.72
N SER A 14 -17.35 9.60 -8.63
CA SER A 14 -17.50 9.35 -10.07
C SER A 14 -17.44 7.87 -10.43
N VAL A 15 -17.76 7.52 -11.67
CA VAL A 15 -17.54 6.15 -12.19
C VAL A 15 -16.06 5.78 -12.06
N SER A 16 -15.80 4.55 -11.60
CA SER A 16 -14.47 3.99 -11.41
C SER A 16 -14.16 2.96 -12.49
N SER A 17 -13.00 3.09 -13.12
CA SER A 17 -12.43 2.12 -14.07
C SER A 17 -11.65 1.01 -13.36
N HIS A 18 -11.04 1.33 -12.20
CA HIS A 18 -10.24 0.39 -11.44
C HIS A 18 -10.98 -0.09 -10.19
N VAL A 19 -11.04 -1.41 -10.01
CA VAL A 19 -11.61 -2.07 -8.83
C VAL A 19 -10.60 -3.08 -8.32
N HIS A 20 -10.20 -2.94 -7.06
CA HIS A 20 -9.27 -3.83 -6.40
C HIS A 20 -9.94 -4.46 -5.17
N ALA A 21 -9.75 -5.76 -5.00
CA ALA A 21 -10.20 -6.50 -3.84
C ALA A 21 -9.01 -6.74 -2.89
N PHE A 22 -9.23 -6.59 -1.59
CA PHE A 22 -8.22 -6.79 -0.57
C PHE A 22 -8.72 -7.77 0.49
N ALA A 23 -7.89 -8.74 0.84
CA ALA A 23 -8.06 -9.56 2.03
C ALA A 23 -7.69 -8.73 3.26
N ARG A 24 -8.60 -8.69 4.25
CA ARG A 24 -8.37 -8.10 5.56
C ARG A 24 -7.85 -9.17 6.49
N LEU A 25 -6.69 -8.94 7.09
CA LEU A 25 -6.07 -9.84 8.05
C LEU A 25 -5.94 -9.15 9.41
N SER A 26 -6.06 -9.93 10.49
CA SER A 26 -5.70 -9.46 11.84
C SER A 26 -4.17 -9.35 11.98
N ASP A 27 -3.71 -8.74 13.07
CA ASP A 27 -2.28 -8.70 13.41
C ASP A 27 -1.67 -10.10 13.62
N LYS A 28 -2.51 -11.11 13.91
CA LYS A 28 -2.12 -12.52 13.99
C LYS A 28 -2.30 -13.27 12.65
N GLU A 29 -2.45 -12.54 11.55
CA GLU A 29 -2.69 -13.03 10.19
C GLU A 29 -3.98 -13.85 9.98
N ALA A 30 -4.94 -13.77 10.92
CA ALA A 30 -6.24 -14.43 10.75
C ALA A 30 -7.06 -13.69 9.68
N PHE A 31 -7.70 -14.43 8.78
CA PHE A 31 -8.54 -13.86 7.73
C PHE A 31 -9.84 -13.29 8.34
N LEU A 32 -10.08 -11.99 8.12
CA LEU A 32 -11.22 -11.26 8.68
C LEU A 32 -12.28 -10.91 7.63
N GLY A 33 -11.98 -11.05 6.34
CA GLY A 33 -12.93 -10.81 5.25
C GLY A 33 -12.32 -10.11 4.04
N VAL A 34 -13.15 -9.83 3.04
CA VAL A 34 -12.78 -9.13 1.82
C VAL A 34 -13.30 -7.69 1.86
N THR A 35 -12.50 -6.73 1.39
CA THR A 35 -12.94 -5.36 1.12
C THR A 35 -12.61 -4.98 -0.31
N THR A 36 -13.58 -4.41 -1.04
CA THR A 36 -13.38 -3.91 -2.40
C THR A 36 -13.24 -2.39 -2.37
N ARG A 37 -12.27 -1.87 -3.10
CA ARG A 37 -12.03 -0.43 -3.25
C ARG A 37 -11.79 -0.08 -4.70
N SER A 38 -12.20 1.14 -5.03
CA SER A 38 -12.28 1.64 -6.39
C SER A 38 -11.75 3.07 -6.48
N VAL A 39 -11.02 3.35 -7.56
CA VAL A 39 -10.48 4.67 -7.88
C VAL A 39 -10.69 4.98 -9.36
N CYS A 40 -11.19 6.18 -9.66
CA CYS A 40 -11.34 6.63 -11.05
C CYS A 40 -10.02 7.12 -11.63
N ASP A 41 -9.94 7.11 -12.96
CA ASP A 41 -8.77 7.55 -13.73
C ASP A 41 -8.29 8.95 -13.32
N ASN A 42 -9.22 9.91 -13.21
CA ASN A 42 -8.86 11.29 -12.86
C ASN A 42 -8.21 11.41 -11.48
N CYS A 43 -8.68 10.63 -10.50
CA CYS A 43 -8.10 10.63 -9.16
C CYS A 43 -6.73 9.93 -9.15
N LEU A 44 -6.59 8.86 -9.93
CA LEU A 44 -5.34 8.13 -10.08
C LEU A 44 -4.28 8.96 -10.81
N ASP A 45 -4.62 9.61 -11.92
CA ASP A 45 -3.71 10.47 -12.68
C ASP A 45 -3.20 11.63 -11.82
N ARG A 46 -4.10 12.31 -11.10
CA ARG A 46 -3.72 13.36 -10.15
C ARG A 46 -2.77 12.85 -9.07
N TYR A 47 -2.95 11.62 -8.61
CA TYR A 47 -2.04 11.01 -7.65
C TYR A 47 -0.66 10.76 -8.28
N ILE A 48 -0.61 10.15 -9.47
CA ILE A 48 0.62 9.86 -10.22
C ILE A 48 1.40 11.16 -10.50
N ASP A 49 0.71 12.23 -10.91
CA ASP A 49 1.34 13.53 -11.17
C ASP A 49 1.97 14.10 -9.90
N ARG A 50 1.31 13.97 -8.75
CA ARG A 50 1.90 14.37 -7.46
C ARG A 50 3.11 13.52 -7.08
N VAL A 51 3.15 12.24 -7.46
CA VAL A 51 4.35 11.39 -7.28
C VAL A 51 5.47 11.89 -8.18
N LYS A 52 5.21 12.10 -9.47
CA LYS A 52 6.19 12.63 -10.44
C LYS A 52 6.74 13.99 -10.03
N ASP A 53 5.93 14.82 -9.39
CA ASP A 53 6.31 16.13 -8.87
C ASP A 53 7.04 16.08 -7.52
N GLY A 54 7.18 14.92 -6.89
CA GLY A 54 7.74 14.79 -5.54
C GLY A 54 6.88 15.47 -4.46
N LYS A 55 5.57 15.65 -4.72
CA LYS A 55 4.60 16.29 -3.82
C LYS A 55 3.73 15.27 -3.07
N LYS A 56 4.02 13.96 -3.18
CA LYS A 56 3.23 12.88 -2.58
C LYS A 56 3.13 13.01 -1.05
N ASP A 57 4.23 13.27 -0.35
CA ASP A 57 4.22 13.48 1.11
C ASP A 57 5.52 14.18 1.59
N ARG A 58 5.50 15.50 1.79
CA ARG A 58 6.66 16.22 2.34
C ARG A 58 6.81 16.04 3.87
N PHE A 59 5.72 15.73 4.58
CA PHE A 59 5.69 15.74 6.04
C PHE A 59 6.15 14.42 6.69
N THR A 60 5.98 13.28 6.03
CA THR A 60 6.34 11.96 6.58
C THR A 60 7.86 11.77 6.75
N PHE A 61 8.68 12.52 6.01
CA PHE A 61 10.15 12.41 6.05
C PHE A 61 10.82 13.24 7.16
N LEU A 62 10.11 14.26 7.67
CA LEU A 62 10.64 15.17 8.69
C LEU A 62 10.45 14.63 10.11
N TRP A 63 9.42 13.82 10.35
CA TRP A 63 9.11 13.30 11.68
C TRP A 63 10.25 12.50 12.34
N PRO A 64 10.96 11.58 11.65
CA PRO A 64 12.05 10.81 12.26
C PRO A 64 13.22 11.74 12.59
N LEU A 65 13.49 12.71 11.72
CA LEU A 65 14.58 13.67 11.91
C LEU A 65 14.26 14.61 13.09
N ILE A 66 13.03 15.11 13.21
CA ILE A 66 12.61 15.97 14.33
C ILE A 66 12.65 15.19 15.65
N VAL A 67 12.05 14.00 15.70
CA VAL A 67 11.95 13.21 16.94
C VAL A 67 13.30 12.69 17.39
N LEU A 68 14.11 12.11 16.49
CA LEU A 68 15.44 11.59 16.86
C LEU A 68 16.40 12.73 17.20
N SER A 69 16.32 13.88 16.51
CA SER A 69 17.12 15.05 16.87
C SER A 69 16.75 15.57 18.25
N PHE A 70 15.45 15.62 18.59
CA PHE A 70 14.99 16.07 19.90
C PHE A 70 15.42 15.13 21.02
N ILE A 71 15.27 13.81 20.84
CA ILE A 71 15.71 12.80 21.82
C ILE A 71 17.23 12.83 22.00
N GLY A 72 17.98 12.90 20.90
CA GLY A 72 19.43 12.96 20.93
C GLY A 72 19.97 14.23 21.61
N LEU A 73 19.34 15.38 21.35
CA LEU A 73 19.69 16.65 21.99
C LEU A 73 19.37 16.63 23.49
N LEU A 74 18.20 16.13 23.88
CA LEU A 74 17.83 15.96 25.29
C LEU A 74 18.85 15.08 26.02
N MET A 75 19.16 13.90 25.48
CA MET A 75 20.15 13.00 26.08
C MET A 75 21.55 13.63 26.18
N HIS A 76 21.93 14.48 25.23
CA HIS A 76 23.23 15.16 25.28
C HIS A 76 23.32 16.19 26.42
N PHE A 77 22.25 16.93 26.69
CA PHE A 77 22.23 17.98 27.73
C PHE A 77 21.86 17.47 29.12
N THR A 78 20.99 16.47 29.23
CA THR A 78 20.49 15.98 30.53
C THR A 78 21.31 14.84 31.12
N ALA A 79 22.23 14.24 30.35
CA ALA A 79 23.04 13.14 30.84
C ALA A 79 24.24 13.61 31.66
N GLU A 80 24.31 13.12 32.90
CA GLU A 80 25.45 13.30 33.81
C GLU A 80 26.63 12.39 33.46
N LYS A 81 26.39 11.24 32.81
CA LYS A 81 27.44 10.29 32.41
C LYS A 81 27.85 10.50 30.95
N ALA A 82 29.17 10.54 30.72
CA ALA A 82 29.76 10.72 29.39
C ALA A 82 29.21 9.71 28.34
N GLY A 83 28.95 8.46 28.72
CA GLY A 83 28.44 7.43 27.80
C GLY A 83 27.06 7.72 27.20
N TYR A 84 26.17 8.41 27.92
CA TYR A 84 24.85 8.80 27.39
C TYR A 84 24.93 10.03 26.49
N ARG A 85 25.94 10.90 26.67
CA ARG A 85 26.18 12.04 25.76
C ARG A 85 26.63 11.57 24.37
N THR A 86 27.49 10.57 24.30
CA THR A 86 27.91 9.92 23.05
C THR A 86 26.75 9.19 22.38
N LEU A 87 25.89 8.52 23.15
CA LEU A 87 24.68 7.89 22.64
C LEU A 87 23.72 8.92 21.99
N GLY A 88 23.55 10.09 22.62
CA GLY A 88 22.75 11.18 22.07
C GLY A 88 23.22 11.64 20.69
N VAL A 89 24.54 11.78 20.49
CA VAL A 89 25.12 12.14 19.18
C VAL A 89 24.87 11.06 18.13
N LEU A 90 25.00 9.77 18.49
CA LEU A 90 24.71 8.66 17.58
C LEU A 90 23.23 8.64 17.14
N ILE A 91 22.31 8.96 18.04
CA ILE A 91 20.87 9.06 17.74
C ILE A 91 20.60 10.19 16.72
N VAL A 92 21.26 11.34 16.85
CA VAL A 92 21.13 12.44 15.89
C VAL A 92 21.67 12.03 14.51
N LEU A 93 22.86 11.41 14.46
CA LEU A 93 23.45 10.90 13.21
C LEU A 93 22.53 9.87 12.52
N LEU A 94 21.90 8.99 13.30
CA LEU A 94 20.93 8.03 12.78
C LEU A 94 19.72 8.75 12.14
N GLY A 95 19.21 9.81 12.76
CA GLY A 95 18.12 10.62 12.21
C GLY A 95 18.47 11.24 10.85
N ILE A 96 19.70 11.76 10.70
CA ILE A 96 20.19 12.31 9.43
C ILE A 96 20.27 11.23 8.34
N ILE A 97 20.80 10.04 8.68
CA ILE A 97 20.91 8.91 7.74
C ILE A 97 19.53 8.47 7.26
N ILE A 98 18.57 8.30 8.18
CA ILE A 98 17.19 7.90 7.84
C ILE A 98 16.55 8.90 6.89
N ALA A 99 16.67 10.21 7.17
CA ALA A 99 16.14 11.23 6.29
C ALA A 99 16.82 11.24 4.91
N GLY A 100 18.14 11.05 4.85
CA GLY A 100 18.89 10.95 3.60
C GLY A 100 18.42 9.78 2.73
N ILE A 101 18.24 8.59 3.33
CA ILE A 101 17.72 7.40 2.63
C ILE A 101 16.31 7.68 2.09
N ALA A 102 15.46 8.30 2.88
CA ALA A 102 14.08 8.54 2.50
C ALA A 102 13.96 9.57 1.36
N ILE A 103 14.76 10.64 1.39
CA ILE A 103 14.87 11.61 0.29
C ILE A 103 15.38 10.92 -0.98
N TYR A 104 16.40 10.07 -0.85
CA TYR A 104 16.95 9.32 -1.98
C TYR A 104 15.90 8.40 -2.61
N GLN A 105 15.18 7.62 -1.79
CA GLN A 105 14.10 6.75 -2.25
C GLN A 105 12.98 7.55 -2.95
N GLN A 106 12.58 8.69 -2.38
CA GLN A 106 11.58 9.56 -2.99
C GLN A 106 12.04 10.07 -4.36
N ARG A 107 13.29 10.54 -4.47
CA ARG A 107 13.85 10.99 -5.75
C ARG A 107 13.90 9.86 -6.77
N LYS A 108 14.30 8.67 -6.35
CA LYS A 108 14.31 7.48 -7.20
C LYS A 108 12.89 7.17 -7.70
N GLU A 109 11.89 7.14 -6.81
CA GLU A 109 10.49 6.92 -7.19
C GLU A 109 9.97 7.98 -8.16
N CYS A 110 10.35 9.25 -7.99
CA CYS A 110 9.96 10.32 -8.92
C CYS A 110 10.57 10.08 -10.31
N THR A 111 11.85 9.74 -10.37
CA THR A 111 12.55 9.46 -11.63
C THR A 111 11.98 8.23 -12.31
N ASP A 112 11.78 7.13 -11.56
CA ASP A 112 11.18 5.90 -12.06
C ASP A 112 9.77 6.15 -12.59
N ALA A 113 8.94 6.92 -11.87
CA ALA A 113 7.60 7.27 -12.31
C ALA A 113 7.57 8.17 -13.55
N ARG A 114 8.58 9.03 -13.74
CA ARG A 114 8.73 9.85 -14.94
C ARG A 114 9.21 9.05 -16.15
N ALA A 115 10.05 8.05 -15.93
CA ALA A 115 10.59 7.18 -16.98
C ALA A 115 9.60 6.10 -17.42
N ALA A 116 8.75 5.62 -16.51
CA ALA A 116 7.74 4.60 -16.81
C ALA A 116 6.62 5.13 -17.71
N SER A 117 6.04 4.23 -18.52
CA SER A 117 4.88 4.54 -19.35
C SER A 117 3.64 4.90 -18.51
N VAL A 118 2.63 5.50 -19.14
CA VAL A 118 1.36 5.84 -18.47
C VAL A 118 0.69 4.56 -17.93
N GLU A 119 0.67 3.50 -18.73
CA GLU A 119 0.05 2.23 -18.37
C GLU A 119 0.76 1.54 -17.20
N GLU A 120 2.10 1.50 -17.20
CA GLU A 120 2.86 0.94 -16.09
C GLU A 120 2.64 1.72 -14.78
N ASN A 121 2.61 3.06 -14.86
CA ASN A 121 2.32 3.88 -13.69
C ASN A 121 0.91 3.62 -13.17
N ARG A 122 -0.09 3.52 -14.05
CA ARG A 122 -1.47 3.21 -13.66
C ARG A 122 -1.57 1.85 -12.98
N LYS A 123 -0.99 0.80 -13.56
CA LYS A 123 -0.93 -0.54 -12.97
C LYS A 123 -0.22 -0.58 -11.62
N LYS A 124 0.83 0.22 -11.44
CA LYS A 124 1.59 0.28 -10.19
C LYS A 124 0.86 1.06 -9.10
N PHE A 125 0.29 2.22 -9.44
CA PHE A 125 -0.25 3.15 -8.45
C PHE A 125 -1.74 2.95 -8.17
N SER A 126 -2.51 2.30 -9.07
CA SER A 126 -3.92 1.98 -8.79
C SER A 126 -4.09 1.06 -7.57
N PRO A 127 -3.30 -0.02 -7.39
CA PRO A 127 -3.39 -0.85 -6.20
C PRO A 127 -2.92 -0.13 -4.94
N ILE A 128 -1.83 0.65 -5.05
CA ILE A 128 -1.26 1.40 -3.93
C ILE A 128 -2.27 2.41 -3.40
N MET A 129 -2.90 3.19 -4.28
CA MET A 129 -3.90 4.18 -3.89
C MET A 129 -5.15 3.50 -3.31
N CYS A 130 -5.62 2.40 -3.90
CA CYS A 130 -6.74 1.65 -3.35
C CYS A 130 -6.43 1.08 -1.94
N ARG A 131 -5.19 0.61 -1.72
CA ARG A 131 -4.72 0.11 -0.41
C ARG A 131 -4.57 1.23 0.62
N GLU A 132 -3.93 2.35 0.27
CA GLU A 132 -3.77 3.53 1.15
C GLU A 132 -5.14 4.07 1.59
N ASN A 133 -6.12 4.07 0.69
CA ASN A 133 -7.50 4.41 1.00
C ASN A 133 -8.16 3.37 1.92
N ALA A 134 -8.04 2.09 1.59
CA ALA A 134 -8.60 1.02 2.40
C ALA A 134 -8.08 1.06 3.85
N ASN A 135 -6.80 1.38 4.03
CA ASN A 135 -6.18 1.60 5.34
C ASN A 135 -6.75 2.81 6.10
N LYS A 136 -7.08 3.91 5.41
CA LYS A 136 -7.71 5.09 6.05
C LYS A 136 -9.13 4.82 6.53
N ALA A 137 -9.83 3.91 5.88
CA ALA A 137 -11.22 3.58 6.20
C ALA A 137 -11.38 2.50 7.28
N GLY A 138 -10.30 1.93 7.82
CA GLY A 138 -10.35 0.86 8.81
C GLY A 138 -9.27 0.98 9.88
N THR A 139 -9.64 0.76 11.14
CA THR A 139 -8.70 0.60 12.25
C THR A 139 -8.01 -0.77 12.17
N GLN A 140 -6.69 -0.75 12.00
CA GLN A 140 -5.70 -1.83 12.26
C GLN A 140 -6.04 -3.25 11.73
N ASN A 141 -6.12 -3.43 10.41
CA ASN A 141 -6.03 -4.76 9.78
C ASN A 141 -5.00 -4.72 8.64
N LYS A 142 -4.08 -5.69 8.58
CA LYS A 142 -3.16 -5.87 7.43
C LYS A 142 -4.01 -6.11 6.17
N LEU A 143 -3.78 -5.31 5.13
CA LEU A 143 -4.48 -5.45 3.85
C LEU A 143 -3.56 -6.06 2.80
N VAL A 144 -4.06 -7.12 2.17
CA VAL A 144 -3.34 -7.85 1.13
C VAL A 144 -4.18 -7.84 -0.13
N GLU A 145 -3.62 -7.34 -1.23
CA GLU A 145 -4.33 -7.33 -2.51
C GLU A 145 -4.61 -8.75 -2.98
N MET A 146 -5.85 -8.99 -3.39
CA MET A 146 -6.27 -10.23 -4.04
C MET A 146 -6.24 -10.02 -5.55
N LYS A 147 -5.23 -10.60 -6.18
CA LYS A 147 -5.02 -10.55 -7.62
C LYS A 147 -5.91 -11.57 -8.32
N LEU A 148 -6.48 -11.20 -9.46
CA LEU A 148 -7.29 -12.12 -10.26
C LEU A 148 -6.44 -13.29 -10.79
N GLU A 149 -5.15 -13.04 -11.05
CA GLU A 149 -4.17 -14.03 -11.49
C GLU A 149 -3.99 -15.18 -10.48
N TYR A 150 -4.36 -14.99 -9.21
CA TYR A 150 -4.33 -16.06 -8.21
C TYR A 150 -5.32 -17.20 -8.51
N ALA A 151 -6.31 -16.99 -9.38
CA ALA A 151 -7.16 -18.06 -9.89
C ALA A 151 -6.44 -19.00 -10.87
N LEU A 152 -5.32 -18.58 -11.48
CA LEU A 152 -4.62 -19.41 -12.46
C LEU A 152 -3.91 -20.60 -11.77
N ASP A 153 -3.82 -21.72 -12.48
CA ASP A 153 -3.21 -22.95 -11.96
C ASP A 153 -1.72 -22.77 -11.64
N GLU A 154 -1.02 -21.94 -12.42
CA GLU A 154 0.40 -21.59 -12.24
C GLU A 154 0.71 -20.83 -10.92
N TYR A 155 -0.32 -20.29 -10.26
CA TYR A 155 -0.19 -19.64 -8.96
C TYR A 155 -0.46 -20.64 -7.84
N THR A 156 0.56 -21.42 -7.46
CA THR A 156 0.46 -22.36 -6.33
C THR A 156 0.22 -21.62 -5.01
N ILE A 157 -0.31 -22.33 -4.01
CA ILE A 157 -0.56 -21.76 -2.68
C ILE A 157 0.75 -21.23 -2.06
N GLU A 158 1.88 -21.93 -2.23
CA GLU A 158 3.17 -21.41 -1.73
C GLU A 158 3.60 -20.14 -2.44
N ARG A 159 3.39 -20.06 -3.76
CA ARG A 159 3.73 -18.86 -4.55
C ARG A 159 2.90 -17.66 -4.10
N ILE A 160 1.59 -17.85 -3.94
CA ILE A 160 0.68 -16.80 -3.43
C ILE A 160 1.12 -16.38 -2.03
N GLY A 161 1.36 -17.32 -1.11
CA GLY A 161 1.80 -17.03 0.25
C GLY A 161 3.09 -16.21 0.30
N LYS A 162 4.08 -16.57 -0.53
CA LYS A 162 5.35 -15.85 -0.63
C LYS A 162 5.20 -14.45 -1.24
N GLU A 163 4.39 -14.31 -2.28
CA GLU A 163 4.19 -13.03 -2.97
C GLU A 163 3.36 -12.05 -2.13
N ALA A 164 2.29 -12.54 -1.53
CA ALA A 164 1.41 -11.76 -0.67
C ALA A 164 1.98 -11.55 0.75
N GLY A 165 2.99 -12.33 1.13
CA GLY A 165 3.58 -12.32 2.47
C GLY A 165 2.59 -12.75 3.54
N VAL A 166 1.89 -13.86 3.32
CA VAL A 166 0.84 -14.40 4.21
C VAL A 166 1.06 -15.90 4.47
N SER A 167 0.48 -16.40 5.56
CA SER A 167 0.45 -17.84 5.85
C SER A 167 -0.14 -18.68 4.71
N LEU A 168 0.24 -19.96 4.63
CA LEU A 168 -0.31 -20.90 3.63
C LEU A 168 -1.83 -21.02 3.73
N GLN A 169 -2.39 -21.04 4.95
CA GLN A 169 -3.84 -21.12 5.17
C GLN A 169 -4.55 -19.89 4.58
N THR A 170 -3.98 -18.70 4.80
CA THR A 170 -4.50 -17.45 4.25
C THR A 170 -4.38 -17.43 2.72
N ALA A 171 -3.26 -17.92 2.17
CA ALA A 171 -3.08 -18.05 0.73
C ALA A 171 -4.10 -19.01 0.09
N THR A 172 -4.41 -20.14 0.74
CA THR A 172 -5.47 -21.06 0.31
C THR A 172 -6.83 -20.37 0.27
N LEU A 173 -7.18 -19.63 1.32
CA LEU A 173 -8.45 -18.89 1.38
C LEU A 173 -8.52 -17.83 0.29
N MET A 174 -7.45 -17.05 0.09
CA MET A 174 -7.38 -16.07 -0.99
C MET A 174 -7.59 -16.72 -2.35
N LYS A 175 -6.88 -17.83 -2.65
CA LYS A 175 -7.04 -18.55 -3.92
C LYS A 175 -8.47 -19.04 -4.12
N ALA A 176 -9.08 -19.63 -3.09
CA ALA A 176 -10.46 -20.11 -3.16
C ALA A 176 -11.47 -18.98 -3.40
N ILE A 177 -11.28 -17.82 -2.75
CA ILE A 177 -12.14 -16.64 -2.92
C ILE A 177 -12.04 -16.11 -4.35
N VAL A 178 -10.83 -15.96 -4.88
CA VAL A 178 -10.61 -15.47 -6.24
C VAL A 178 -11.17 -16.46 -7.26
N LEU A 179 -10.92 -17.76 -7.09
CA LEU A 179 -11.51 -18.81 -7.93
C LEU A 179 -13.03 -18.75 -7.96
N LYS A 180 -13.67 -18.63 -6.79
CA LYS A 180 -15.13 -18.50 -6.69
C LYS A 180 -15.62 -17.26 -7.44
N ALA A 181 -14.98 -16.11 -7.25
CA ALA A 181 -15.36 -14.87 -7.92
C ALA A 181 -15.23 -14.97 -9.46
N VAL A 182 -14.19 -15.64 -9.96
CA VAL A 182 -14.00 -15.89 -11.40
C VAL A 182 -15.10 -16.80 -11.94
N VAL A 183 -15.39 -17.93 -11.26
CA VAL A 183 -16.45 -18.86 -11.66
C VAL A 183 -17.82 -18.18 -11.66
N ASP A 184 -18.15 -17.41 -10.62
CA ASP A 184 -19.42 -16.67 -10.52
C ASP A 184 -19.55 -15.65 -11.66
N THR A 185 -18.44 -15.02 -12.08
CA THR A 185 -18.42 -14.06 -13.19
C THR A 185 -18.64 -14.76 -14.53
N ILE A 186 -17.98 -15.90 -14.77
CA ILE A 186 -18.16 -16.70 -16.00
C ILE A 186 -19.60 -17.23 -16.08
N GLY A 187 -20.15 -17.75 -14.97
CA GLY A 187 -21.52 -18.26 -14.93
C GLY A 187 -22.57 -17.19 -15.26
N LYS A 188 -22.36 -15.94 -14.81
CA LYS A 188 -23.21 -14.80 -15.18
C LYS A 188 -23.08 -14.40 -16.64
N GLN A 189 -21.89 -14.53 -17.23
CA GLN A 189 -21.67 -14.24 -18.64
C GLN A 189 -22.24 -15.31 -19.57
N ALA A 190 -22.27 -16.58 -19.13
CA ALA A 190 -22.80 -17.70 -19.91
C ALA A 190 -24.34 -17.83 -19.84
N SER A 191 -24.99 -17.12 -18.92
CA SER A 191 -26.46 -17.09 -18.75
C SER A 191 -27.14 -15.90 -19.42
N ASN A 192 -26.35 -15.01 -20.04
CA ASN A 192 -26.78 -13.89 -20.89
C ASN A 192 -26.47 -14.20 -22.36
#